data_AF-G2LF30-F1
#
_entry.id   AF-G2LF30-F1
#
_cell.length_a   1.000
_cell.length_b   1.000
_cell.length_c   1.000
_cell.angle_alpha   90.00
_cell.angle_beta   90.00
_cell.angle_gamma   90.00
#
_symmetry.space_group_name_H-M   'P 1'
#
loop_
_entity.id
_entity.type
_entity.pdbx_description
1 polymer ?
#
loop_
_entity_poly.entity_id
_entity_poly.type
_entity_poly.pdbx_seq_one_letter_code
_entity_poly.pdbx_strand_id
1 'polypeptide(L)'
;MVLRLKKQLRRFFVMTVAVLGLATAATAQVEDNTHQPYKGFSWGYCTYYAAQVFDRFAAAEGGIDWRGNGGMWLRAAQEKGWQTSTNPRDARVGAIIVWQNDGRGHVGVVDDVYPDGILISEMNWRVNSDGDATGGFNRISQSFLPFSTNLDRGVRRRYFFAGFIFPEKVATARKSFSTQDARGRGRQIRTVDAVSRPRVVRKGRP
;
A
#
# COMPACT_ATOMS: atom_id res chain seq x y z
N MET A 1 -58.42 68.35 32.25
CA MET A 1 -58.94 68.54 30.88
C MET A 1 -57.95 69.43 30.14
N VAL A 2 -57.18 68.89 29.18
CA VAL A 2 -56.67 69.50 27.93
C VAL A 2 -55.61 68.56 27.35
N LEU A 3 -55.84 68.23 26.08
CA LEU A 3 -55.18 67.26 25.21
C LEU A 3 -54.08 67.97 24.38
N ARG A 4 -52.98 67.27 24.01
CA ARG A 4 -52.19 67.38 22.74
C ARG A 4 -50.80 66.72 22.96
N LEU A 5 -50.45 65.56 22.42
CA LEU A 5 -50.30 65.10 21.02
C LEU A 5 -49.10 65.71 20.26
N LYS A 6 -48.03 64.91 20.11
CA LYS A 6 -47.27 64.56 18.87
C LYS A 6 -45.74 64.55 19.03
N LYS A 7 -45.19 63.37 18.66
CA LYS A 7 -43.94 63.10 17.92
C LYS A 7 -42.66 63.78 18.40
N GLN A 8 -41.69 62.96 18.81
CA GLN A 8 -40.44 62.79 18.05
C GLN A 8 -39.82 61.43 18.38
N LEU A 9 -39.62 60.63 17.32
CA LEU A 9 -39.06 59.29 17.33
C LEU A 9 -37.53 59.45 17.27
N ARG A 10 -36.82 59.28 18.39
CA ARG A 10 -35.34 59.21 18.37
C ARG A 10 -34.89 57.77 18.21
N ARG A 11 -34.45 57.51 16.98
CA ARG A 11 -33.62 56.39 16.52
C ARG A 11 -32.55 56.03 17.55
N PHE A 12 -32.60 54.81 18.08
CA PHE A 12 -31.41 54.11 18.57
C PHE A 12 -31.34 52.77 17.86
N PHE A 13 -30.41 52.71 16.92
CA PHE A 13 -30.00 51.55 16.16
C PHE A 13 -29.15 50.70 17.11
N VAL A 14 -29.74 49.68 17.75
CA VAL A 14 -28.95 48.71 18.52
C VAL A 14 -28.58 47.59 17.56
N MET A 15 -27.32 47.62 17.11
CA MET A 15 -26.73 46.50 16.38
C MET A 15 -26.65 45.28 17.29
N THR A 16 -27.33 44.23 16.87
CA THR A 16 -27.15 42.85 17.31
C THR A 16 -25.72 42.41 17.02
N VAL A 17 -25.00 41.92 18.03
CA VAL A 17 -23.88 40.99 17.84
C VAL A 17 -24.18 39.76 18.69
N ALA A 18 -24.86 38.80 18.07
CA ALA A 18 -24.96 37.45 18.60
C ALA A 18 -23.62 36.75 18.27
N VAL A 19 -22.75 36.61 19.28
CA VAL A 19 -21.56 35.77 19.17
C VAL A 19 -22.03 34.32 19.25
N LEU A 20 -22.24 33.69 18.08
CA LEU A 20 -22.35 32.24 18.00
C LEU A 20 -20.96 31.66 18.30
N GLY A 21 -20.77 31.17 19.53
CA GLY A 21 -19.63 30.36 19.89
C GLY A 21 -19.70 29.03 19.14
N LEU A 22 -19.00 28.93 18.01
CA LEU A 22 -18.63 27.64 17.42
C LEU A 22 -17.63 26.99 18.36
N ALA A 23 -18.13 26.18 19.29
CA ALA A 23 -17.29 25.18 19.96
C ALA A 23 -16.90 24.15 18.90
N THR A 24 -15.75 24.34 18.27
CA THR A 24 -15.06 23.27 17.58
C THR A 24 -14.78 22.20 18.61
N ALA A 25 -15.49 21.08 18.54
CA ALA A 25 -15.04 19.85 19.17
C ALA A 25 -13.71 19.48 18.49
N ALA A 26 -12.61 19.97 19.05
CA ALA A 26 -11.29 19.46 18.73
C ALA A 26 -11.34 17.97 19.09
N THR A 27 -11.40 17.12 18.07
CA THR A 27 -11.23 15.68 18.24
C THR A 27 -9.89 15.49 18.93
N ALA A 28 -9.91 15.11 20.21
CA ALA A 28 -8.72 14.66 20.90
C ALA A 28 -8.19 13.45 20.13
N GLN A 29 -7.16 13.66 19.32
CA GLN A 29 -6.35 12.58 18.78
C GLN A 29 -5.73 11.92 20.01
N VAL A 30 -6.23 10.75 20.38
CA VAL A 30 -5.51 9.86 21.30
C VAL A 30 -4.28 9.40 20.52
N GLU A 31 -3.18 10.14 20.64
CA GLU A 31 -1.89 9.66 20.15
C GLU A 31 -1.47 8.50 21.05
N ASP A 32 -1.63 7.27 20.56
CA ASP A 32 -0.99 6.09 21.11
C ASP A 32 0.54 6.29 20.99
N ASN A 33 1.13 6.79 22.07
CA ASN A 33 2.56 7.10 22.21
C ASN A 33 3.44 5.85 22.35
N THR A 34 2.92 4.65 22.09
CA THR A 34 3.76 3.46 22.10
C THR A 34 4.32 3.28 20.68
N HIS A 35 5.43 3.96 20.39
CA HIS A 35 6.27 3.77 19.19
C HIS A 35 6.91 2.35 19.12
N GLN A 36 6.15 1.33 19.49
CA GLN A 36 6.58 -0.05 19.60
C GLN A 36 6.91 -0.58 18.22
N PRO A 37 7.98 -1.38 18.11
CA PRO A 37 8.32 -1.98 16.84
C PRO A 37 7.24 -2.96 16.40
N TYR A 38 6.86 -2.91 15.13
CA TYR A 38 5.93 -3.87 14.53
C TYR A 38 6.74 -5.00 13.89
N LYS A 39 6.57 -6.24 14.37
CA LYS A 39 7.36 -7.41 13.93
C LYS A 39 8.88 -7.14 13.91
N GLY A 40 9.34 -6.28 14.83
CA GLY A 40 10.74 -5.89 14.94
C GLY A 40 11.24 -4.85 13.93
N PHE A 41 10.34 -4.19 13.20
CA PHE A 41 10.62 -2.97 12.45
C PHE A 41 10.31 -1.76 13.34
N SER A 42 11.22 -0.81 13.45
CA SER A 42 11.03 0.38 14.29
C SER A 42 10.04 1.35 13.63
N TRP A 43 9.21 1.99 14.46
CA TRP A 43 8.30 3.05 14.02
C TRP A 43 9.04 4.17 13.26
N GLY A 44 8.33 4.80 12.31
CA GLY A 44 8.87 5.88 11.48
C GLY A 44 9.68 5.44 10.26
N TYR A 45 9.88 4.14 10.05
CA TYR A 45 10.55 3.59 8.86
C TYR A 45 9.55 3.05 7.83
N CYS A 46 9.93 3.08 6.56
CA CYS A 46 9.14 2.51 5.46
C CYS A 46 8.73 1.05 5.72
N THR A 47 9.66 0.25 6.25
CA THR A 47 9.43 -1.16 6.59
C THR A 47 8.39 -1.36 7.68
N TYR A 48 8.29 -0.45 8.64
CA TYR A 48 7.27 -0.53 9.70
C TYR A 48 5.86 -0.36 9.12
N TYR A 49 5.65 0.71 8.36
CA TYR A 49 4.36 0.98 7.75
C TYR A 49 3.96 -0.09 6.73
N ALA A 50 4.88 -0.44 5.82
CA ALA A 50 4.62 -1.44 4.80
C ALA A 50 4.26 -2.81 5.41
N ALA A 51 4.93 -3.22 6.48
CA ALA A 51 4.60 -4.45 7.20
C ALA A 51 3.18 -4.42 7.79
N GLN A 52 2.80 -3.32 8.44
CA GLN A 52 1.47 -3.19 9.04
C GLN A 52 0.34 -3.24 8.02
N VAL A 53 0.53 -2.61 6.85
CA VAL A 53 -0.49 -2.59 5.81
C VAL A 53 -0.52 -3.93 5.07
N PHE A 54 0.63 -4.47 4.67
CA PHE A 54 0.72 -5.74 3.95
C PHE A 54 0.09 -6.88 4.75
N ASP A 55 0.31 -6.95 6.07
CA ASP A 55 -0.25 -7.99 6.93
C ASP A 55 -1.79 -8.01 6.95
N ARG A 56 -2.45 -6.89 6.65
CA ARG A 56 -3.92 -6.84 6.52
C ARG A 56 -4.39 -7.58 5.27
N PHE A 57 -3.64 -7.48 4.17
CA PHE A 57 -3.92 -8.19 2.92
C PHE A 57 -3.46 -9.65 2.98
N ALA A 58 -2.34 -9.90 3.65
CA ALA A 58 -1.69 -11.20 3.75
C ALA A 58 -2.09 -11.99 5.01
N ALA A 59 -3.20 -11.61 5.68
CA ALA A 59 -3.62 -12.19 6.95
C ALA A 59 -3.83 -13.72 6.86
N ALA A 60 -4.34 -14.22 5.74
CA ALA A 60 -4.54 -15.65 5.49
C ALA A 60 -3.22 -16.45 5.40
N GLU A 61 -2.11 -15.77 5.08
CA GLU A 61 -0.77 -16.35 4.93
C GLU A 61 0.12 -16.10 6.16
N GLY A 62 -0.40 -15.41 7.19
CA GLY A 62 0.32 -15.06 8.43
C GLY A 62 1.10 -13.73 8.37
N GLY A 63 1.01 -13.00 7.25
CA GLY A 63 1.73 -11.74 7.03
C GLY A 63 3.25 -11.90 6.95
N ILE A 64 3.98 -10.79 7.01
CA ILE A 64 5.45 -10.74 6.90
C ILE A 64 6.12 -11.72 7.88
N ASP A 65 6.96 -12.59 7.33
CA ASP A 65 7.78 -13.59 8.02
C ASP A 65 9.29 -13.43 7.72
N TRP A 66 9.70 -12.23 7.26
CA TRP A 66 11.08 -11.82 7.01
C TRP A 66 11.45 -10.52 7.73
N ARG A 67 12.74 -10.15 7.68
CA ARG A 67 13.31 -8.94 8.31
C ARG A 67 14.31 -8.25 7.39
N GLY A 68 14.86 -7.12 7.84
CA GLY A 68 15.91 -6.37 7.14
C GLY A 68 15.43 -5.08 6.50
N ASN A 69 16.34 -4.42 5.77
CA ASN A 69 16.05 -3.18 5.05
C ASN A 69 15.18 -3.41 3.81
N GLY A 70 14.42 -2.38 3.41
CA GLY A 70 13.45 -2.47 2.32
C GLY A 70 14.00 -3.03 1.01
N GLY A 71 15.20 -2.60 0.59
CA GLY A 71 15.81 -3.08 -0.67
C GLY A 71 16.12 -4.58 -0.72
N MET A 72 16.15 -5.25 0.43
CA MET A 72 16.39 -6.70 0.54
C MET A 72 15.09 -7.51 0.57
N TRP A 73 13.93 -6.87 0.72
CA TRP A 73 12.66 -7.56 0.98
C TRP A 73 12.23 -8.46 -0.17
N LEU A 74 12.47 -8.07 -1.43
CA LEU A 74 12.07 -8.88 -2.58
C LEU A 74 12.71 -10.29 -2.52
N ARG A 75 14.04 -10.34 -2.31
CA ARG A 75 14.78 -11.59 -2.16
C ARG A 75 14.34 -12.36 -0.91
N ALA A 76 14.20 -11.68 0.23
CA ALA A 76 13.81 -12.32 1.48
C ALA A 76 12.40 -12.93 1.40
N ALA A 77 11.44 -12.26 0.77
CA ALA A 77 10.10 -12.76 0.57
C ALA A 77 10.08 -13.95 -0.41
N GLN A 78 10.85 -13.88 -1.50
CA GLN A 78 11.02 -15.00 -2.41
C GLN A 78 11.57 -16.26 -1.71
N GLU A 79 12.59 -16.10 -0.86
CA GLU A 79 13.16 -17.20 -0.05
C GLU A 79 12.15 -17.79 0.95
N LYS A 80 11.17 -16.99 1.38
CA LYS A 80 10.05 -17.41 2.25
C LYS A 80 8.84 -17.98 1.48
N GLY A 81 8.96 -18.08 0.15
CA GLY A 81 7.95 -18.68 -0.72
C GLY A 81 6.80 -17.75 -1.07
N TRP A 82 6.96 -16.43 -0.92
CA TRP A 82 5.96 -15.45 -1.36
C TRP A 82 5.99 -15.29 -2.88
N GLN A 83 4.82 -15.01 -3.46
CA GLN A 83 4.77 -14.65 -4.88
C GLN A 83 5.41 -13.28 -5.07
N THR A 84 6.25 -13.18 -6.10
CA THR A 84 6.95 -11.95 -6.46
C THR A 84 6.89 -11.74 -7.96
N SER A 85 7.02 -10.49 -8.41
CA SER A 85 7.21 -10.17 -9.83
C SER A 85 8.18 -9.03 -10.01
N THR A 86 8.99 -9.09 -11.06
CA THR A 86 9.87 -8.00 -11.50
C THR A 86 9.29 -7.22 -12.68
N ASN A 87 8.07 -7.54 -13.11
CA ASN A 87 7.37 -6.80 -14.16
C ASN A 87 6.57 -5.64 -13.54
N PRO A 88 6.85 -4.37 -13.89
CA PRO A 88 6.08 -3.23 -13.40
C PRO A 88 4.56 -3.37 -13.62
N ARG A 89 4.15 -4.04 -14.68
CA ARG A 89 2.72 -4.20 -15.06
C ARG A 89 1.97 -5.25 -14.26
N ASP A 90 2.65 -6.03 -13.41
CA ASP A 90 2.02 -7.04 -12.57
C ASP A 90 1.51 -6.45 -11.23
N ALA A 91 1.53 -5.13 -11.06
CA ALA A 91 1.09 -4.46 -9.84
C ALA A 91 -0.34 -4.82 -9.45
N ARG A 92 -0.58 -4.97 -8.13
CA ARG A 92 -1.87 -5.30 -7.54
C ARG A 92 -2.02 -4.55 -6.23
N VAL A 93 -3.26 -4.19 -5.88
CA VAL A 93 -3.58 -3.60 -4.57
C VAL A 93 -3.10 -4.51 -3.44
N GLY A 94 -2.48 -3.91 -2.42
CA GLY A 94 -1.92 -4.63 -1.28
C GLY A 94 -0.54 -5.22 -1.51
N ALA A 95 -0.01 -5.19 -2.73
CA ALA A 95 1.37 -5.60 -3.00
C ALA A 95 2.37 -4.62 -2.37
N ILE A 96 3.49 -5.13 -1.87
CA ILE A 96 4.63 -4.27 -1.54
C ILE A 96 5.42 -4.01 -2.82
N ILE A 97 5.66 -2.75 -3.14
CA ILE A 97 6.64 -2.34 -4.14
C ILE A 97 8.01 -2.16 -3.48
N VAL A 98 9.06 -2.68 -4.11
CA VAL A 98 10.44 -2.66 -3.60
C VAL A 98 11.33 -1.86 -4.52
N TRP A 99 12.11 -0.96 -3.94
CA TRP A 99 13.19 -0.27 -4.63
C TRP A 99 14.56 -0.59 -4.04
N GLN A 100 15.54 -0.71 -4.92
CA GLN A 100 16.95 -0.85 -4.57
C GLN A 100 17.73 0.41 -4.89
N ASN A 101 18.78 0.63 -4.10
CA ASN A 101 19.83 1.59 -4.36
C ASN A 101 21.12 1.10 -3.68
N ASP A 102 22.22 1.86 -3.78
CA ASP A 102 23.50 1.56 -3.10
C ASP A 102 23.44 1.67 -1.55
N GLY A 103 22.23 1.73 -0.97
CA GLY A 103 21.99 1.89 0.46
C GLY A 103 20.96 0.90 0.99
N ARG A 104 19.97 1.41 1.75
CA ARG A 104 18.95 0.57 2.42
C ARG A 104 17.78 0.16 1.52
N GLY A 105 17.69 0.72 0.31
CA GLY A 105 16.49 0.63 -0.53
C GLY A 105 15.27 1.31 0.11
N HIS A 106 14.10 1.07 -0.48
CA HIS A 106 12.82 1.59 0.00
C HIS A 106 11.69 0.62 -0.31
N VAL A 107 10.60 0.73 0.44
CA VAL A 107 9.37 -0.04 0.20
C VAL A 107 8.14 0.84 0.40
N GLY A 108 7.12 0.57 -0.40
CA GLY A 108 5.78 1.15 -0.28
C GLY A 108 4.73 0.07 -0.51
N VAL A 109 3.46 0.42 -0.36
CA VAL A 109 2.34 -0.48 -0.62
C VAL A 109 1.48 0.11 -1.73
N VAL A 110 1.06 -0.74 -2.67
CA VAL A 110 0.15 -0.36 -3.75
C VAL A 110 -1.26 -0.18 -3.17
N ASP A 111 -1.75 1.05 -3.22
CA ASP A 111 -3.11 1.40 -2.79
C ASP A 111 -4.12 1.16 -3.92
N ASP A 112 -3.74 1.49 -5.17
CA ASP A 112 -4.60 1.38 -6.34
C ASP A 112 -3.79 1.21 -7.65
N VAL A 113 -4.42 0.65 -8.68
CA VAL A 113 -3.79 0.37 -9.98
C VAL A 113 -4.62 0.96 -11.11
N TYR A 114 -3.98 1.79 -11.93
CA TYR A 114 -4.58 2.47 -13.08
C TYR A 114 -3.95 1.97 -14.39
N PRO A 115 -4.54 2.28 -15.57
CA PRO A 115 -3.95 1.89 -16.85
C PRO A 115 -2.53 2.43 -17.09
N ASP A 116 -2.24 3.63 -16.59
CA ASP A 116 -1.03 4.41 -16.83
C ASP A 116 -0.04 4.40 -15.65
N GLY A 117 -0.44 3.92 -14.47
CA GLY A 117 0.43 3.84 -13.31
C GLY A 117 -0.23 3.21 -12.09
N ILE A 118 0.39 3.43 -10.93
CA ILE A 118 -0.09 2.96 -9.63
C ILE A 118 -0.13 4.11 -8.64
N LEU A 119 -1.10 4.07 -7.74
CA LEU A 119 -1.07 4.87 -6.53
C LEU A 119 -0.48 4.02 -5.41
N ILE A 120 0.49 4.58 -4.69
CA ILE A 120 1.11 3.91 -3.54
C ILE A 120 0.98 4.77 -2.28
N SER A 121 1.06 4.11 -1.14
CA SER A 121 1.35 4.73 0.15
C SER A 121 2.67 4.21 0.72
N GLU A 122 3.44 5.09 1.36
CA GLU A 122 4.72 4.74 1.98
C GLU A 122 5.02 5.66 3.17
N MET A 123 5.96 5.25 4.01
CA MET A 123 6.37 6.04 5.18
C MET A 123 7.82 6.49 5.07
N ASN A 124 8.05 7.74 5.46
CA ASN A 124 9.38 8.32 5.59
C ASN A 124 10.16 8.29 4.25
N TRP A 125 9.44 8.57 3.17
CA TRP A 125 10.05 8.93 1.89
C TRP A 125 10.39 10.42 1.89
N ARG A 126 11.68 10.73 2.09
CA ARG A 126 12.21 12.08 2.00
C ARG A 126 12.87 12.29 0.64
N VAL A 127 12.36 13.23 -0.14
CA VAL A 127 13.12 13.76 -1.29
C VAL A 127 13.85 15.03 -0.83
N ASN A 128 15.18 15.02 -0.93
CA ASN A 128 16.00 16.23 -0.77
C ASN A 128 15.80 17.10 -2.02
N SER A 129 15.44 18.39 -1.85
CA SER A 129 15.50 19.54 -2.80
C SER A 129 15.09 19.38 -4.28
N ASP A 130 14.76 18.18 -4.78
CA ASP A 130 14.56 17.87 -6.20
C ASP A 130 13.07 17.62 -6.55
N GLY A 131 12.14 18.00 -5.67
CA GLY A 131 10.79 18.41 -6.08
C GLY A 131 9.61 17.44 -5.93
N ASP A 132 9.77 16.21 -5.43
CA ASP A 132 8.61 15.31 -5.14
C ASP A 132 8.57 14.92 -3.65
N ALA A 133 8.44 15.92 -2.78
CA ALA A 133 8.43 15.69 -1.33
C ALA A 133 7.03 15.29 -0.85
N THR A 134 6.79 13.99 -0.72
CA THR A 134 5.54 13.49 -0.15
C THR A 134 5.64 13.22 1.37
N GLY A 135 6.84 13.15 2.00
CA GLY A 135 6.94 12.98 3.46
C GLY A 135 8.27 13.30 4.16
N GLY A 136 8.20 13.44 5.48
CA GLY A 136 9.33 13.52 6.42
C GLY A 136 9.41 12.27 7.30
N PHE A 137 10.34 12.23 8.27
CA PHE A 137 10.39 11.12 9.23
C PHE A 137 9.02 10.91 9.89
N ASN A 138 8.59 9.64 9.94
CA ASN A 138 7.27 9.24 10.42
C ASN A 138 6.07 9.89 9.70
N ARG A 139 6.22 10.33 8.45
CA ARG A 139 5.05 10.75 7.65
C ARG A 139 4.70 9.66 6.67
N ILE A 140 3.44 9.27 6.66
CA ILE A 140 2.84 8.49 5.59
C ILE A 140 2.51 9.44 4.46
N SER A 141 2.76 9.01 3.25
CA SER A 141 2.57 9.82 2.06
C SER A 141 2.10 8.97 0.90
N GLN A 142 1.33 9.57 0.01
CA GLN A 142 0.91 8.92 -1.23
C GLN A 142 1.65 9.48 -2.42
N SER A 143 1.90 8.63 -3.42
CA SER A 143 2.55 9.03 -4.67
C SER A 143 1.95 8.24 -5.83
N PHE A 144 1.67 8.93 -6.93
CA PHE A 144 1.35 8.28 -8.19
C PHE A 144 2.63 7.99 -8.96
N LEU A 145 2.81 6.75 -9.38
CA LEU A 145 3.97 6.28 -10.12
C LEU A 145 3.55 5.82 -11.51
N PRO A 146 3.90 6.57 -12.56
CA PRO A 146 3.54 6.20 -13.91
C PRO A 146 4.38 5.01 -14.38
N PHE A 147 3.78 4.09 -15.11
CA PHE A 147 4.50 2.96 -15.69
C PHE A 147 5.51 3.38 -16.77
N SER A 148 5.38 4.59 -17.34
CA SER A 148 6.31 5.14 -18.32
C SER A 148 7.72 5.37 -17.76
N THR A 149 7.87 5.45 -16.43
CA THR A 149 9.18 5.59 -15.76
C THR A 149 9.71 4.26 -15.22
N ASN A 150 9.12 3.12 -15.62
CA ASN A 150 9.38 1.80 -15.02
C ASN A 150 9.19 1.76 -13.50
N LEU A 151 8.43 2.71 -12.94
CA LEU A 151 8.24 2.89 -11.50
C LEU A 151 9.53 3.25 -10.74
N ASP A 152 10.60 3.65 -11.43
CA ASP A 152 11.82 4.16 -10.78
C ASP A 152 11.55 5.48 -10.04
N ARG A 153 12.30 5.74 -8.96
CA ARG A 153 12.15 6.95 -8.13
C ARG A 153 13.47 7.67 -7.85
N GLY A 154 13.38 8.99 -7.76
CA GLY A 154 14.43 9.86 -7.23
C GLY A 154 15.62 10.10 -8.17
N VAL A 155 15.94 11.36 -8.43
CA VAL A 155 16.95 11.77 -9.42
C VAL A 155 18.40 11.51 -8.94
N ARG A 156 18.73 11.80 -7.68
CA ARG A 156 20.12 11.72 -7.15
C ARG A 156 20.55 10.36 -6.65
N ARG A 157 19.71 9.70 -5.83
CA ARG A 157 20.04 8.39 -5.22
C ARG A 157 19.59 7.20 -6.04
N ARG A 158 18.84 7.45 -7.13
CA ARG A 158 18.30 6.49 -8.09
C ARG A 158 17.79 5.21 -7.42
N TYR A 159 16.55 5.27 -6.98
CA TYR A 159 15.84 4.10 -6.48
C TYR A 159 15.25 3.36 -7.67
N PHE A 160 15.87 2.26 -8.04
CA PHE A 160 15.42 1.43 -9.15
C PHE A 160 14.36 0.47 -8.68
N PHE A 161 13.29 0.34 -9.45
CA PHE A 161 12.26 -0.65 -9.20
C PHE A 161 12.88 -2.04 -9.24
N ALA A 162 12.76 -2.77 -8.14
CA ALA A 162 13.28 -4.13 -8.03
C ALA A 162 12.17 -5.16 -8.29
N GLY A 163 10.95 -4.88 -7.85
CA GLY A 163 9.82 -5.80 -8.00
C GLY A 163 8.69 -5.55 -7.01
N PHE A 164 7.69 -6.42 -7.10
CA PHE A 164 6.58 -6.54 -6.18
C PHE A 164 6.68 -7.81 -5.34
N ILE A 165 6.18 -7.73 -4.11
CA ILE A 165 5.85 -8.86 -3.25
C ILE A 165 4.33 -8.88 -3.11
N PHE A 166 3.68 -9.97 -3.51
CA PHE A 166 2.24 -10.11 -3.45
C PHE A 166 1.79 -10.73 -2.12
N PRO A 167 0.57 -10.45 -1.64
CA PRO A 167 0.05 -10.94 -0.37
C PRO A 167 -0.38 -12.43 -0.40
N GLU A 168 0.15 -13.21 -1.34
CA GLU A 168 -0.08 -14.65 -1.46
C GLU A 168 1.24 -15.43 -1.48
N LYS A 169 1.25 -16.61 -0.86
CA LYS A 169 2.37 -17.54 -1.04
C LYS A 169 2.25 -18.30 -2.36
N VAL A 170 3.38 -18.75 -2.89
CA VAL A 170 3.40 -19.69 -3.99
C VAL A 170 2.73 -20.96 -3.48
N ALA A 171 1.65 -21.38 -4.13
CA ALA A 171 0.92 -22.58 -3.74
C ALA A 171 1.89 -23.78 -3.75
N THR A 172 2.34 -24.20 -2.58
CA THR A 172 2.99 -25.50 -2.45
C THR A 172 1.90 -26.50 -2.77
N ALA A 173 2.10 -27.34 -3.79
CA ALA A 173 1.20 -28.45 -4.06
C ALA A 173 0.98 -29.21 -2.75
N ARG A 174 -0.15 -28.99 -2.09
CA ARG A 174 -0.54 -29.77 -0.91
C ARG A 174 -0.57 -31.19 -1.44
N LYS A 175 0.37 -32.04 -1.01
CA LYS A 175 0.24 -33.48 -1.17
C LYS A 175 -1.11 -33.82 -0.58
N SER A 176 -2.10 -34.01 -1.43
CA SER A 176 -3.40 -34.54 -1.08
C SER A 176 -3.12 -35.92 -0.51
N PHE A 177 -3.02 -35.99 0.82
CA PHE A 177 -3.06 -37.24 1.55
C PHE A 177 -4.46 -37.80 1.31
N SER A 178 -4.57 -38.60 0.25
CA SER A 178 -5.73 -39.46 0.04
C SER A 178 -5.69 -40.45 1.20
N THR A 179 -6.58 -40.26 2.16
CA THR A 179 -6.99 -41.34 3.05
C THR A 179 -7.58 -42.42 2.15
N GLN A 180 -6.77 -43.42 1.80
CA GLN A 180 -7.28 -44.67 1.29
C GLN A 180 -8.21 -45.23 2.38
N ASP A 181 -9.51 -45.22 2.10
CA ASP A 181 -10.42 -46.04 2.87
C ASP A 181 -10.09 -47.52 2.60
N ALA A 182 -10.34 -48.37 3.58
CA ALA A 182 -10.08 -49.80 3.51
C ALA A 182 -11.00 -50.56 2.53
N ARG A 183 -11.60 -49.89 1.54
CA ARG A 183 -12.55 -50.49 0.58
C ARG A 183 -12.28 -50.19 -0.89
N GLY A 184 -11.08 -49.68 -1.22
CA GLY A 184 -10.49 -49.85 -2.55
C GLY A 184 -11.30 -49.28 -3.72
N ARG A 185 -12.10 -48.22 -3.51
CA ARG A 185 -12.83 -47.55 -4.59
C ARG A 185 -12.51 -46.05 -4.64
N GLY A 186 -11.37 -45.73 -5.25
CA GLY A 186 -11.00 -44.35 -5.57
C GLY A 186 -11.79 -43.83 -6.78
N ARG A 187 -12.61 -42.80 -6.56
CA ARG A 187 -13.23 -42.00 -7.63
C ARG A 187 -12.19 -41.03 -8.17
N GLN A 188 -11.66 -41.29 -9.36
CA GLN A 188 -10.73 -40.39 -10.05
C GLN A 188 -11.49 -39.13 -10.49
N ILE A 189 -11.36 -38.03 -9.75
CA ILE A 189 -11.79 -36.72 -10.25
C ILE A 189 -10.72 -36.26 -11.25
N ARG A 190 -11.03 -36.37 -12.54
CA ARG A 190 -10.20 -35.82 -13.61
C ARG A 190 -10.40 -34.31 -13.63
N THR A 191 -9.48 -33.55 -13.04
CA THR A 191 -9.26 -32.15 -13.41
C THR A 191 -8.59 -32.13 -14.78
N VAL A 192 -9.30 -31.59 -15.77
CA VAL A 192 -8.78 -31.31 -17.11
C VAL A 192 -7.82 -30.13 -17.02
N ASP A 193 -6.52 -30.39 -17.17
CA ASP A 193 -5.51 -29.36 -17.38
C ASP A 193 -5.69 -28.77 -18.78
N ALA A 194 -6.19 -27.53 -18.85
CA ALA A 194 -6.28 -26.76 -20.08
C ALA A 194 -5.28 -25.60 -20.04
N VAL A 195 -4.02 -25.87 -20.43
CA VAL A 195 -3.12 -24.85 -20.98
C VAL A 195 -2.33 -25.48 -22.14
N SER A 196 -2.95 -25.58 -23.31
CA SER A 196 -2.24 -25.85 -24.56
C SER A 196 -1.42 -24.61 -24.94
N ARG A 197 -0.09 -24.72 -24.90
CA ARG A 197 0.82 -23.80 -25.60
C ARG A 197 0.77 -24.09 -27.12
N PRO A 198 0.77 -23.08 -28.00
CA PRO A 198 0.80 -23.33 -29.44
C PRO A 198 2.19 -23.85 -29.88
N ARG A 199 2.20 -24.99 -30.57
CA ARG A 199 3.37 -25.56 -31.26
C ARG A 199 3.61 -24.77 -32.54
N VAL A 200 4.72 -24.02 -32.60
CA VAL A 200 5.22 -23.38 -33.82
C VAL A 200 5.69 -24.46 -34.79
N VAL A 201 4.99 -24.62 -35.92
CA VAL A 201 5.41 -25.48 -37.03
C VAL A 201 6.21 -24.63 -38.01
N ARG A 202 7.52 -24.88 -38.09
CA ARG A 202 8.37 -24.40 -39.20
C ARG A 202 7.98 -25.13 -40.48
N LYS A 203 7.43 -24.43 -41.47
CA LYS A 203 7.30 -24.95 -42.84
C LYS A 203 8.63 -24.74 -43.58
N GLY A 204 9.22 -25.84 -44.03
CA GLY A 204 10.32 -25.87 -44.98
C GLY A 204 9.86 -25.47 -46.39
N ARG A 205 10.78 -24.82 -47.10
CA ARG A 205 10.72 -24.42 -48.51
C ARG A 205 11.00 -25.64 -49.40
N PRO A 206 10.36 -25.79 -50.56
CA PRO A 206 11.04 -26.24 -51.77
C PRO A 206 11.78 -25.06 -52.44
#